data_AF-A0A958FT09-F1
#
_entry.id   AF-A0A958FT09-F1
#
_cell.length_a   1.000
_cell.length_b   1.000
_cell.length_c   1.000
_cell.angle_alpha   90.00
_cell.angle_beta   90.00
_cell.angle_gamma   90.00
#
_symmetry.space_group_name_H-M   'P 1'
#
loop_
_entity.id
_entity.type
_entity.pdbx_description
1 polymer ?
#
loop_
_entity_poly.entity_id
_entity_poly.type
_entity_poly.pdbx_seq_one_letter_code
_entity_poly.pdbx_strand_id
1 'polypeptide(L)'
;MENSITRAVAIVQPPNSVVNTHHVLYRFRNKPVHNLDDQQASELLTKYHFYCTDQYHFPWANPSGESILHDFQLQHNGAVVSDLNTGLMWQRDGSRIDMDYKHAKRYLRRLNHGNFFGFGKLLNYTDWRLPTL
;
A
#
# COMPACT_ATOMS: atom_id res chain seq x y z
N MET A 1 11.00 -25.56 13.58
CA MET A 1 11.71 -24.40 13.02
C MET A 1 10.93 -23.95 11.79
N GLU A 2 10.06 -22.96 11.95
CA GLU A 2 9.30 -22.39 10.84
C GLU A 2 10.23 -21.51 9.99
N ASN A 3 10.18 -21.72 8.68
CA ASN A 3 11.04 -21.03 7.72
C ASN A 3 10.57 -19.57 7.53
N SER A 4 11.50 -18.65 7.27
CA SER A 4 11.25 -17.19 7.22
C SER A 4 10.16 -16.77 6.22
N ILE A 5 9.87 -17.62 5.23
CA ILE A 5 8.81 -17.47 4.23
C ILE A 5 7.41 -17.65 4.86
N THR A 6 7.26 -18.54 5.84
CA THR A 6 5.99 -18.83 6.53
C THR A 6 5.54 -17.65 7.40
N ARG A 7 6.47 -16.80 7.87
CA ARG A 7 6.13 -15.55 8.59
C ARG A 7 5.71 -14.40 7.67
N ALA A 8 6.06 -14.44 6.38
CA ALA A 8 5.64 -13.43 5.40
C ALA A 8 4.26 -13.72 4.79
N VAL A 9 3.71 -14.92 5.01
CA VAL A 9 2.49 -15.38 4.33
C VAL A 9 1.51 -15.97 5.35
N ALA A 10 0.58 -15.13 5.83
CA ALA A 10 -0.69 -15.61 6.36
C ALA A 10 -1.75 -15.60 5.23
N ILE A 11 -1.89 -16.75 4.57
CA ILE A 11 -3.03 -17.37 3.86
C ILE A 11 -4.00 -16.44 3.08
N VAL A 12 -4.11 -16.63 1.75
CA VAL A 12 -5.30 -17.11 0.98
C VAL A 12 -4.83 -17.59 -0.42
N GLN A 13 -5.35 -18.73 -0.91
CA GLN A 13 -4.96 -19.48 -2.12
C GLN A 13 -5.74 -19.06 -3.41
N PRO A 14 -5.19 -19.29 -4.63
CA PRO A 14 -5.92 -19.42 -5.91
C PRO A 14 -5.97 -20.91 -6.36
N PRO A 15 -6.49 -21.29 -7.55
CA PRO A 15 -7.50 -20.72 -8.44
C PRO A 15 -8.72 -21.68 -8.62
N ASN A 16 -9.78 -21.21 -9.27
CA ASN A 16 -11.07 -21.89 -9.53
C ASN A 16 -12.10 -21.86 -8.40
N SER A 17 -12.79 -20.73 -8.22
CA SER A 17 -14.10 -20.73 -7.58
C SER A 17 -14.89 -19.47 -7.92
N VAL A 18 -15.93 -19.69 -8.74
CA VAL A 18 -17.29 -19.12 -8.70
C VAL A 18 -17.45 -17.77 -7.97
N VAL A 19 -17.95 -16.78 -8.73
CA VAL A 19 -18.42 -15.47 -8.27
C VAL A 19 -19.32 -15.61 -7.05
N ASN A 20 -18.84 -15.17 -5.88
CA ASN A 20 -19.68 -14.76 -4.77
C ASN A 20 -18.96 -13.62 -4.04
N THR A 21 -19.71 -12.59 -3.66
CA THR A 21 -19.29 -11.28 -3.13
C THR A 21 -18.58 -11.38 -1.77
N HIS A 22 -17.38 -11.93 -1.77
CA HIS A 22 -16.45 -11.85 -0.66
C HIS A 22 -15.47 -10.71 -0.96
N HIS A 23 -15.58 -9.60 -0.23
CA HIS A 23 -14.54 -8.57 -0.21
C HIS A 23 -13.22 -9.26 0.19
N VAL A 24 -12.36 -9.50 -0.79
CA VAL A 24 -11.01 -10.01 -0.52
C VAL A 24 -10.23 -8.84 0.06
N LEU A 25 -10.01 -8.87 1.38
CA LEU A 25 -9.24 -7.85 2.06
C LEU A 25 -7.74 -8.16 1.94
N TYR A 26 -7.05 -7.40 1.09
CA TYR A 26 -5.61 -7.46 0.92
C TYR A 26 -4.94 -6.80 2.12
N ARG A 27 -4.25 -7.59 2.96
CA ARG A 27 -3.52 -7.05 4.12
C ARG A 27 -2.08 -6.73 3.75
N PHE A 28 -1.76 -5.44 3.73
CA PHE A 28 -0.38 -4.99 3.60
C PHE A 28 0.35 -4.99 4.94
N ARG A 29 1.67 -5.12 4.87
CA ARG A 29 2.54 -5.07 6.04
C ARG A 29 2.50 -3.67 6.65
N ASN A 30 2.31 -3.61 7.96
CA ASN A 30 2.48 -2.40 8.74
C ASN A 30 3.88 -2.33 9.39
N LYS A 31 4.85 -3.13 8.96
CA LYS A 31 6.24 -3.04 9.39
C LYS A 31 7.13 -3.34 8.19
N PRO A 32 8.25 -2.61 8.03
CA PRO A 32 9.21 -2.94 6.98
C PRO A 32 9.76 -4.35 7.24
N VAL A 33 10.03 -5.08 6.17
CA VAL A 33 10.81 -6.32 6.24
C VAL A 33 12.26 -5.92 6.09
N HIS A 34 13.06 -6.26 7.10
CA HIS A 34 14.50 -6.04 7.02
C HIS A 34 15.14 -7.18 6.24
N ASN A 35 16.12 -6.86 5.39
CA ASN A 35 16.89 -7.82 4.60
C ASN A 35 16.06 -8.61 3.58
N LEU A 36 15.07 -7.97 2.96
CA LEU A 36 14.40 -8.54 1.79
C LEU A 36 15.43 -8.59 0.65
N ASP A 37 15.75 -9.80 0.17
CA ASP A 37 16.63 -9.95 -0.98
C ASP A 37 15.88 -9.75 -2.31
N ASP A 38 16.63 -9.59 -3.40
CA ASP A 38 16.08 -9.30 -4.72
C ASP A 38 15.14 -10.40 -5.22
N GLN A 39 15.40 -11.67 -4.87
CA GLN A 39 14.55 -12.79 -5.26
C GLN A 39 13.21 -12.72 -4.52
N GLN A 40 13.23 -12.52 -3.21
CA GLN A 40 12.02 -12.38 -2.38
C GLN A 40 11.19 -11.16 -2.80
N ALA A 41 11.85 -10.05 -3.12
CA ALA A 41 11.17 -8.87 -3.67
C ALA A 41 10.50 -9.19 -5.01
N SER A 42 11.21 -9.87 -5.91
CA SER A 42 10.67 -10.28 -7.21
C SER A 42 9.45 -11.21 -7.06
N GLU A 43 9.54 -12.23 -6.19
CA GLU A 43 8.43 -13.15 -5.91
C GLU A 43 7.19 -12.41 -5.40
N LEU A 44 7.36 -11.41 -4.52
CA LEU A 44 6.25 -10.59 -4.03
C LEU A 44 5.62 -9.73 -5.12
N LEU A 45 6.43 -9.06 -5.95
CA LEU A 45 5.93 -8.24 -7.04
C LEU A 45 5.17 -9.08 -8.06
N THR A 46 5.70 -10.26 -8.42
CA THR A 46 5.04 -11.19 -9.35
C THR A 46 3.73 -11.73 -8.77
N LYS A 47 3.73 -12.19 -7.52
CA LYS A 47 2.55 -12.78 -6.88
C LYS A 47 1.32 -11.85 -6.83
N TYR A 48 1.55 -10.54 -6.64
CA TYR A 48 0.48 -9.55 -6.48
C TYR A 48 0.28 -8.67 -7.72
N HIS A 49 0.97 -8.98 -8.82
CA HIS A 49 0.88 -8.20 -10.06
C HIS A 49 1.27 -6.72 -9.89
N PHE A 50 2.20 -6.41 -8.98
CA PHE A 50 2.69 -5.06 -8.69
C PHE A 50 3.82 -4.62 -9.63
N TYR A 51 3.62 -4.75 -10.94
CA TYR A 51 4.59 -4.37 -11.95
C TYR A 51 3.89 -3.73 -13.14
N CYS A 52 4.64 -2.94 -13.91
CA CYS A 52 4.06 -2.06 -14.92
C CYS A 52 3.41 -2.84 -16.07
N THR A 53 2.41 -2.22 -16.70
CA THR A 53 1.68 -2.80 -17.83
C THR A 53 2.35 -2.55 -19.18
N ASP A 54 3.68 -2.32 -19.21
CA ASP A 54 4.37 -2.04 -20.46
C ASP A 54 4.42 -3.31 -21.32
N GLN A 55 3.39 -3.44 -22.15
CA GLN A 55 3.15 -4.53 -23.08
C GLN A 55 4.26 -4.69 -24.13
N TYR A 56 5.21 -3.74 -24.23
CA TYR A 56 6.20 -3.72 -25.31
C TYR A 56 7.65 -3.90 -24.91
N HIS A 57 8.03 -3.93 -23.62
CA HIS A 57 9.46 -3.83 -23.28
C HIS A 57 10.07 -4.87 -22.35
N PHE A 58 9.33 -5.66 -21.56
CA PHE A 58 10.00 -6.60 -20.63
C PHE A 58 9.26 -7.93 -20.38
N PRO A 59 9.97 -9.07 -20.26
CA PRO A 59 9.36 -10.38 -19.92
C PRO A 59 8.66 -10.42 -18.57
N TRP A 60 8.96 -9.46 -17.69
CA TRP A 60 8.38 -9.31 -16.35
C TRP A 60 7.28 -8.24 -16.31
N ALA A 61 6.83 -7.70 -17.44
CA ALA A 61 5.72 -6.75 -17.49
C ALA A 61 4.37 -7.46 -17.28
N ASN A 62 3.35 -6.71 -16.83
CA ASN A 62 1.99 -7.18 -16.58
C ASN A 62 1.09 -6.77 -17.75
N PRO A 63 1.11 -7.48 -18.89
CA PRO A 63 0.42 -7.02 -20.10
C PRO A 63 -1.11 -6.97 -19.93
N SER A 64 -1.69 -7.74 -19.00
CA SER A 64 -3.12 -7.69 -18.71
C SER A 64 -3.51 -6.50 -17.84
N GLY A 65 -2.54 -5.90 -17.12
CA GLY A 65 -2.81 -4.89 -16.10
C GLY A 65 -3.69 -5.41 -14.95
N GLU A 66 -3.80 -6.72 -14.80
CA GLU A 66 -4.53 -7.33 -13.71
C GLU A 66 -3.86 -6.94 -12.39
N SER A 67 -4.61 -6.35 -11.49
CA SER A 67 -4.10 -5.90 -10.19
C SER A 67 -5.24 -5.95 -9.16
N ILE A 68 -4.97 -5.43 -7.96
CA ILE A 68 -5.99 -5.31 -6.92
C ILE A 68 -7.11 -4.40 -7.40
N LEU A 69 -8.34 -4.90 -7.37
CA LEU A 69 -9.52 -4.06 -7.54
C LEU A 69 -9.68 -3.19 -6.29
N HIS A 70 -9.53 -1.88 -6.44
CA HIS A 70 -9.64 -0.93 -5.34
C HIS A 70 -11.11 -0.53 -5.07
N ASP A 71 -11.44 -0.24 -3.81
CA ASP A 71 -12.72 0.30 -3.38
C ASP A 71 -12.50 1.62 -2.62
N PHE A 72 -12.32 2.71 -3.38
CA PHE A 72 -11.98 4.02 -2.83
C PHE A 72 -13.21 4.75 -2.28
N GLN A 73 -13.08 5.26 -1.05
CA GLN A 73 -14.08 6.07 -0.38
C GLN A 73 -13.46 7.35 0.19
N LEU A 74 -14.17 8.46 0.01
CA LEU A 74 -13.81 9.73 0.64
C LEU A 74 -14.29 9.76 2.09
N GLN A 75 -13.40 10.16 2.98
CA GLN A 75 -13.68 10.33 4.40
C GLN A 75 -13.28 11.73 4.86
N HIS A 76 -13.78 12.11 6.04
CA HIS A 76 -13.44 13.37 6.71
C HIS A 76 -13.58 14.60 5.80
N ASN A 77 -14.79 14.80 5.26
CA ASN A 77 -15.10 15.90 4.34
C ASN A 77 -14.21 15.91 3.09
N GLY A 78 -13.78 14.74 2.62
CA GLY A 78 -12.96 14.58 1.41
C GLY A 78 -11.46 14.79 1.64
N ALA A 79 -11.00 14.96 2.88
CA ALA A 79 -9.59 15.12 3.19
C ALA A 79 -8.78 13.82 3.03
N VAL A 80 -9.44 12.68 3.20
CA VAL A 80 -8.84 11.33 3.22
C VAL A 80 -9.51 10.45 2.18
N VAL A 81 -8.71 9.66 1.48
CA VAL A 81 -9.18 8.55 0.64
C VAL A 81 -8.85 7.25 1.37
N SER A 82 -9.81 6.37 1.56
CA SER A 82 -9.61 5.02 2.10
C SER A 82 -9.94 3.99 1.04
N ASP A 83 -9.14 2.95 0.91
CA ASP A 83 -9.45 1.80 0.06
C ASP A 83 -9.91 0.64 0.93
N LEU A 84 -11.19 0.28 0.84
CA LEU A 84 -11.77 -0.76 1.68
C LEU A 84 -11.23 -2.15 1.38
N ASN A 85 -10.74 -2.39 0.16
CA ASN A 85 -10.19 -3.69 -0.22
C ASN A 85 -8.76 -3.88 0.30
N THR A 86 -8.02 -2.80 0.58
CA THR A 86 -6.64 -2.90 1.11
C THR A 86 -6.47 -2.41 2.55
N GLY A 87 -7.45 -1.68 3.07
CA GLY A 87 -7.37 -0.96 4.33
C GLY A 87 -6.38 0.20 4.34
N LEU A 88 -5.81 0.57 3.18
CA LEU A 88 -4.93 1.71 3.07
C LEU A 88 -5.72 3.02 3.12
N MET A 89 -5.08 4.05 3.68
CA MET A 89 -5.62 5.40 3.73
C MET A 89 -4.56 6.38 3.25
N TRP A 90 -4.98 7.39 2.48
CA TRP A 90 -4.11 8.42 1.93
C TRP A 90 -4.69 9.80 2.18
N GLN A 91 -3.80 10.78 2.34
CA GLN A 91 -4.18 12.17 2.23
C GLN A 91 -4.51 12.46 0.77
N ARG A 92 -5.74 12.91 0.48
CA ARG A 92 -6.21 13.10 -0.91
C ARG A 92 -5.30 14.01 -1.73
N ASP A 93 -4.90 15.13 -1.15
CA ASP A 93 -4.17 16.19 -1.86
C ASP A 93 -2.65 16.12 -1.64
N GLY A 94 -2.17 15.17 -0.84
CA GLY A 94 -0.75 14.99 -0.53
C GLY A 94 -0.04 16.27 -0.03
N SER A 95 1.25 16.39 -0.35
CA SER A 95 2.01 17.62 -0.12
C SER A 95 1.80 18.61 -1.27
N ARG A 96 1.66 19.91 -0.94
CA ARG A 96 1.50 20.99 -1.93
C ARG A 96 2.77 21.32 -2.72
N ILE A 97 3.89 20.72 -2.34
CA ILE A 97 5.21 20.91 -2.95
C ILE A 97 5.88 19.56 -3.08
N ASP A 98 6.75 19.44 -4.08
CA ASP A 98 7.66 18.30 -4.19
C ASP A 98 8.64 18.30 -3.02
N MET A 99 8.98 17.10 -2.54
CA MET A 99 9.83 16.93 -1.37
C MET A 99 10.88 15.87 -1.63
N ASP A 100 12.13 16.17 -1.28
CA ASP A 100 13.13 15.13 -1.09
C ASP A 100 12.78 14.27 0.15
N TYR A 101 13.49 13.14 0.30
CA TYR A 101 13.27 12.21 1.40
C TYR A 101 13.41 12.84 2.80
N LYS A 102 14.31 13.81 2.98
CA LYS A 102 14.51 14.49 4.26
C LYS A 102 13.32 15.38 4.59
N HIS A 103 12.81 16.12 3.60
CA HIS A 103 11.63 16.96 3.71
C HIS A 103 10.35 16.12 3.91
N ALA A 104 10.20 15.00 3.20
CA ALA A 104 9.11 14.05 3.39
C ALA A 104 9.07 13.46 4.81
N LYS A 105 10.22 13.08 5.38
CA LYS A 105 10.30 12.65 6.80
C LYS A 105 9.88 13.76 7.76
N ARG A 106 10.25 15.01 7.49
CA ARG A 106 9.83 16.15 8.33
C ARG A 106 8.33 16.40 8.22
N TYR A 107 7.78 16.31 7.02
CA TYR A 107 6.35 16.41 6.75
C TYR A 107 5.57 15.37 7.57
N LEU A 108 6.01 14.11 7.51
CA LEU A 108 5.42 13.01 8.27
C LEU A 108 5.38 13.25 9.78
N ARG A 109 6.50 13.70 10.36
CA ARG A 109 6.58 14.04 11.79
C ARG A 109 5.58 15.14 12.17
N ARG A 110 5.42 16.14 11.31
CA ARG A 110 4.47 17.24 11.56
C ARG A 110 3.02 16.77 11.47
N LEU A 111 2.68 15.90 10.51
CA LEU A 111 1.37 15.27 10.43
C LEU A 111 1.05 14.49 11.71
N ASN A 112 1.97 13.65 12.16
CA ASN A 112 1.78 12.80 13.34
C ASN A 112 1.78 13.56 14.67
N HIS A 113 2.37 14.76 14.73
CA HIS A 113 2.37 15.62 15.91
C HIS A 113 1.11 16.52 16.01
N GLY A 114 0.12 16.38 15.11
CA GLY A 114 -1.14 17.12 15.18
C GLY A 114 -1.06 18.63 14.82
N ASN A 115 0.13 19.16 14.56
CA ASN A 115 0.38 20.60 14.37
C ASN A 115 0.40 21.03 12.89
N PHE A 116 0.07 20.16 11.95
CA PHE A 116 0.16 20.46 10.52
C PHE A 116 -1.21 20.79 9.92
N PHE A 117 -1.42 22.09 9.62
CA PHE A 117 -2.52 22.62 8.80
C PHE A 117 -3.92 22.03 9.07
N GLY A 118 -4.23 21.72 10.33
CA GLY A 118 -5.50 21.11 10.72
C GLY A 118 -5.61 19.60 10.43
N PHE A 119 -4.83 19.00 9.51
CA PHE A 119 -5.00 17.57 9.15
C PHE A 119 -4.72 16.59 10.31
N GLY A 120 -3.63 16.78 11.06
CA GLY A 120 -3.31 15.86 12.17
C GLY A 120 -4.30 15.94 13.35
N LYS A 121 -4.94 17.10 13.56
CA LYS A 121 -5.93 17.31 14.65
C LYS A 121 -7.38 17.07 14.21
N LEU A 122 -7.73 17.38 12.96
CA LEU A 122 -9.09 17.20 12.41
C LEU A 122 -9.47 15.73 12.25
N LEU A 123 -8.48 14.85 12.12
CA LEU A 123 -8.72 13.45 11.79
C LEU A 123 -8.44 12.50 12.98
N ASN A 124 -7.87 13.00 14.09
CA ASN A 124 -7.43 12.18 15.23
C ASN A 124 -6.52 11.00 14.82
N TYR A 125 -5.79 11.13 13.70
CA TYR A 125 -4.85 10.14 13.19
C TYR A 125 -3.41 10.62 13.30
N THR A 126 -2.57 9.81 13.94
CA THR A 126 -1.18 10.12 14.29
C THR A 126 -0.17 9.09 13.77
N ASP A 127 -0.60 8.18 12.90
CA ASP A 127 0.24 7.09 12.35
C ASP A 127 0.36 7.16 10.81
N TRP A 128 0.60 8.35 10.27
CA TRP A 128 0.96 8.52 8.87
C TRP A 128 2.36 7.93 8.62
N ARG A 129 2.52 7.23 7.49
CA ARG A 129 3.78 6.56 7.10
C ARG A 129 4.16 6.84 5.66
N LEU A 130 5.46 6.79 5.36
CA LEU A 130 5.92 6.68 3.98
C LEU A 130 5.76 5.22 3.52
N PRO A 131 5.44 4.97 2.23
CA PRO A 131 5.49 3.62 1.68
C PRO A 131 6.86 2.98 1.90
N THR A 132 6.87 1.72 2.32
CA THR A 132 8.08 0.91 2.48
C THR A 132 7.96 -0.33 1.60
N LEU A 133 9.07 -0.76 0.99
CA LEU A 133 9.21 -2.11 0.46
C LEU A 133 9.68 -3.04 1.60
#